data_AF-A0A2W1D6T1-F1
#
_entry.id   AF-A0A2W1D6T1-F1
#
_cell.length_a   1.000
_cell.length_b   1.000
_cell.length_c   1.000
_cell.angle_alpha   90.00
_cell.angle_beta   90.00
_cell.angle_gamma   90.00
#
_symmetry.space_group_name_H-M   'P 1'
#
loop_
_entity.id
_entity.type
_entity.pdbx_description
1 polymer ?
#
loop_
_entity_poly.entity_id
_entity_poly.type
_entity_poly.pdbx_seq_one_letter_code
_entity_poly.pdbx_strand_id
1 'polypeptide(L)' 'MILWDSKKRGGRPDTMELLRDTWKRFGAEVIFITSNAQGNDEMMRGCKKEGMHAFGTLWDF' A
#
# COMPACT_ATOMS: atom_id res chain seq x y z
N MET A 1 -14.37 2.86 -1.28
CA MET A 1 -13.33 3.76 -1.85
C MET A 1 -12.55 4.37 -0.70
N ILE A 2 -11.22 4.31 -0.74
CA ILE A 2 -10.35 4.86 0.30
C ILE A 2 -9.50 5.92 -0.39
N LEU A 3 -9.79 7.18 -0.09
CA LEU A 3 -9.16 8.34 -0.69
C LEU A 3 -8.37 9.07 0.38
N TRP A 4 -7.06 9.20 0.18
CA TRP A 4 -6.25 10.13 0.95
C TRP A 4 -6.26 11.50 0.26
N ASP A 5 -7.05 12.44 0.78
CA ASP A 5 -7.06 13.82 0.30
C ASP A 5 -5.92 14.60 0.97
N SER A 6 -4.80 14.74 0.25
CA SER A 6 -3.61 15.45 0.75
C SER A 6 -3.83 16.95 0.96
N LYS A 7 -4.82 17.57 0.30
CA LYS A 7 -5.16 18.99 0.56
C LYS A 7 -5.88 19.15 1.88
N LYS A 8 -6.78 18.24 2.22
CA LYS A 8 -7.52 18.27 3.49
C LYS A 8 -6.72 17.76 4.67
N ARG A 9 -5.90 16.73 4.47
CA ARG A 9 -5.18 16.03 5.54
C ARG A 9 -3.74 16.48 5.70
N GLY A 10 -3.19 17.15 4.68
CA GLY A 10 -1.79 17.56 4.64
C GLY A 10 -0.86 16.38 4.33
N GLY A 11 0.23 16.69 3.60
CA GLY A 11 1.33 15.75 3.38
C GLY A 11 0.99 14.48 2.61
N ARG A 12 1.98 13.58 2.57
CA ARG A 12 1.83 12.21 2.06
C ARG A 12 1.26 11.32 3.17
N PRO A 13 0.39 10.36 2.86
CA PRO A 13 -0.06 9.38 3.84
C PRO A 13 1.09 8.51 4.31
N ASP A 14 0.96 7.97 5.52
CA ASP A 14 1.59 6.67 5.83
C ASP A 14 0.87 5.61 5.00
N THR A 15 1.55 5.12 3.98
CA THR A 15 0.93 4.21 3.01
C THR A 15 0.70 2.82 3.62
N MET A 16 1.53 2.40 4.58
CA MET A 16 1.38 1.12 5.25
C MET A 16 0.22 1.14 6.25
N GLU A 17 0.02 2.23 6.97
CA GLU A 17 -1.18 2.41 7.80
C GLU A 17 -2.44 2.34 6.94
N LEU A 18 -2.46 3.05 5.81
CA LEU A 18 -3.59 3.04 4.89
C LEU A 18 -3.89 1.61 4.37
N LEU A 19 -2.85 0.86 3.98
CA LEU A 19 -2.99 -0.53 3.51
C LEU A 19 -3.52 -1.46 4.61
N ARG A 20 -2.96 -1.40 5.82
CA ARG A 20 -3.37 -2.24 6.96
C ARG A 20 -4.83 -2.02 7.33
N ASP A 21 -5.25 -0.77 7.40
CA ASP A 21 -6.62 -0.40 7.71
C ASP A 21 -7.59 -0.87 6.62
N THR A 22 -7.22 -0.67 5.36
CA THR A 22 -7.98 -1.11 4.19
C THR A 22 -8.18 -2.62 4.20
N TRP A 23 -7.09 -3.37 4.37
CA TRP A 23 -7.08 -4.82 4.37
C TRP A 23 -8.05 -5.38 5.40
N LYS A 24 -7.96 -4.90 6.64
CA LYS A 24 -8.83 -5.32 7.74
C LYS A 24 -10.30 -4.96 7.48
N ARG A 25 -10.57 -3.72 7.07
CA ARG A 25 -11.93 -3.23 6.83
C ARG A 25 -12.63 -3.99 5.71
N PHE A 26 -11.87 -4.39 4.68
CA PHE A 26 -12.43 -5.07 3.52
C PHE A 26 -12.42 -6.59 3.67
N GLY A 27 -11.72 -7.14 4.67
CA GLY A 27 -11.44 -8.57 4.74
C GLY A 27 -10.67 -9.04 3.50
N ALA A 28 -9.76 -8.21 3.00
CA ALA A 28 -9.01 -8.49 1.78
C ALA A 28 -8.07 -9.69 1.99
N GLU A 29 -7.88 -10.47 0.92
CA GLU A 29 -6.98 -11.63 0.90
C GLU A 29 -5.68 -11.37 0.13
N VAL A 30 -5.65 -10.30 -0.69
CA VAL A 30 -4.50 -9.91 -1.51
C VAL A 30 -4.51 -8.40 -1.81
N ILE A 31 -3.31 -7.81 -1.91
CA ILE A 31 -3.08 -6.42 -2.34
C ILE A 31 -2.36 -6.43 -3.69
N PHE A 32 -2.82 -5.60 -4.63
CA PHE A 32 -2.10 -5.27 -5.85
C PHE A 32 -1.54 -3.85 -5.73
N ILE A 33 -0.22 -3.70 -5.88
CA ILE A 33 0.48 -2.43 -5.77
C ILE A 33 0.88 -1.93 -7.16
N THR A 34 0.34 -0.78 -7.54
CA THR A 34 0.71 -0.03 -8.75
C THR A 34 1.25 1.33 -8.31
N SER A 35 2.57 1.46 -8.24
CA SER A 35 3.27 2.67 -7.79
C SER A 35 4.50 2.90 -8.66
N ASN A 36 5.36 3.86 -8.29
CA ASN A 36 6.74 3.90 -8.75
C ASN A 36 7.62 2.86 -8.03
N ALA A 37 8.86 2.67 -8.47
CA ALA A 37 9.77 1.65 -7.95
C ALA A 37 9.98 1.74 -6.43
N GLN A 38 10.28 2.94 -5.92
CA GLN A 38 10.51 3.16 -4.50
C GLN A 38 9.26 2.85 -3.65
N GLY A 39 8.11 3.41 -4.01
CA GLY A 39 6.88 3.19 -3.24
C GLY A 39 6.42 1.73 -3.32
N ASN A 40 6.58 1.10 -4.49
CA ASN A 40 6.31 -0.32 -4.66
C ASN A 40 7.16 -1.17 -3.71
N ASP A 41 8.46 -0.92 -3.68
CA ASP A 41 9.41 -1.67 -2.85
C ASP A 41 9.18 -1.44 -1.33
N GLU A 42 8.88 -0.20 -0.93
CA GLU A 42 8.50 0.13 0.45
C GLU A 42 7.23 -0.62 0.89
N MET A 43 6.16 -0.55 0.10
CA MET A 43 4.89 -1.24 0.41
C MET A 43 5.02 -2.75 0.37
N MET A 44 5.75 -3.31 -0.61
CA MET A 44 5.99 -4.75 -0.71
C MET A 44 6.72 -5.29 0.52
N ARG A 45 7.77 -4.60 0.97
CA ARG A 45 8.50 -4.97 2.20
C ARG A 45 7.62 -4.82 3.44
N GLY A 46 6.83 -3.75 3.52
CA GLY A 46 5.89 -3.55 4.62
C GLY A 46 4.82 -4.65 4.69
N CYS A 47 4.17 -4.97 3.58
CA CYS A 47 3.17 -6.04 3.50
C CYS A 47 3.77 -7.40 3.89
N LYS A 48 4.96 -7.72 3.37
CA LYS A 48 5.68 -8.96 3.73
C LYS A 48 5.98 -9.04 5.23
N LYS A 49 6.40 -7.94 5.85
CA LYS A 49 6.70 -7.88 7.29
C LYS A 49 5.45 -8.13 8.14
N GLU A 50 4.28 -7.71 7.66
CA GLU A 50 3.00 -7.84 8.37
C GLU A 50 2.20 -9.10 8.00
N GLY A 51 2.76 -9.97 7.15
CA GLY A 51 2.06 -11.18 6.69
C GLY A 51 0.87 -10.89 5.76
N MET A 52 0.84 -9.72 5.14
CA MET A 52 -0.18 -9.33 4.17
C MET A 52 0.27 -9.74 2.77
N HIS A 53 -0.51 -10.59 2.10
CA HIS A 53 -0.18 -11.04 0.75
C HIS A 53 -0.27 -9.88 -0.24
N ALA A 54 0.83 -9.60 -0.95
CA ALA A 54 0.89 -8.50 -1.89
C ALA A 54 1.66 -8.87 -3.15
N PHE A 55 1.17 -8.37 -4.29
CA PHE A 55 1.86 -8.38 -5.57
C PHE A 55 2.17 -6.96 -5.99
N GLY A 56 3.44 -6.70 -6.25
CA GLY A 56 3.93 -5.41 -6.73
C GLY A 56 4.20 -5.42 -8.22
N THR A 57 4.43 -4.24 -8.76
CA THR A 57 4.90 -4.07 -10.13
C THR A 57 6.27 -4.72 -10.28
N LEU A 58 6.45 -5.51 -11.35
CA LEU A 58 7.77 -6.00 -11.77
C LEU A 58 8.48 -4.83 -12.44
N TRP A 59 9.65 -4.48 -11.91
CA TRP A 59 10.51 -3.46 -12.48
C TRP A 59 11.66 -4.18 -13.19
N ASP A 60 11.69 -4.09 -14.52
CA ASP A 60 12.60 -4.83 -15.42
C ASP A 60 13.68 -3.93 -16.04
N PHE A 61 14.01 -2.82 -15.37
CA PHE A 61 14.99 -1.83 -15.83
C PHE A 61 16.40 -2.06 -15.29
#